data_AF-A0A0D6Q2B2-F1
#
_entry.id   AF-A0A0D6Q2B2-F1
#
_cell.length_a   1.000
_cell.length_b   1.000
_cell.length_c   1.000
_cell.angle_alpha   90.00
_cell.angle_beta   90.00
_cell.angle_gamma   90.00
#
_symmetry.space_group_name_H-M   'P 1'
#
loop_
_entity.id
_entity.type
_entity.pdbx_description
1 polymer ?
#
loop_
_entity_poly.entity_id
_entity_poly.type
_entity_poly.pdbx_seq_one_letter_code
_entity_poly.pdbx_strand_id
1 'polypeptide(L)'
;MTAGGTQEQLFVSESGANHLTFISRKPVAKRVRRWITGEVMPQISRTGAYIPGGCPGSAVQLTVTSSQMDLLRRLSRPGPHMVFVMPGQEPYIEEVDPHQFIRDLDRHDVEGLVHAMNLIGSVWSVCCKIDGAMYCSAVLQSGIGRQLDDAIRIGVDLSRSVIVPTREKS
;
A
#
# COMPACT_ATOMS: atom_id res chain seq x y z
N MET A 1 11.05 -22.42 -35.32
CA MET A 1 11.65 -23.76 -35.27
C MET A 1 12.16 -23.96 -33.85
N THR A 2 11.58 -24.86 -33.07
CA THR A 2 12.12 -25.22 -31.76
C THR A 2 12.86 -26.54 -31.91
N ALA A 3 14.14 -26.57 -31.51
CA ALA A 3 15.04 -27.69 -31.71
C ALA A 3 14.48 -28.98 -31.08
N GLY A 4 14.38 -30.04 -31.89
CA GLY A 4 13.81 -31.34 -31.50
C GLY A 4 14.72 -32.16 -30.59
N GLY A 5 14.86 -31.72 -29.34
CA GLY A 5 15.45 -32.49 -28.23
C GLY A 5 14.43 -32.71 -27.11
N THR A 6 14.63 -33.75 -26.30
CA THR A 6 13.81 -34.02 -25.12
C THR A 6 13.82 -32.81 -24.18
N GLN A 7 12.70 -32.10 -24.08
CA GLN A 7 12.54 -30.97 -23.18
C GLN A 7 12.16 -31.48 -21.79
N GLU A 8 13.07 -31.38 -20.83
CA GLU A 8 12.72 -31.59 -19.42
C GLU A 8 11.89 -30.40 -18.93
N GLN A 9 10.59 -30.63 -18.71
CA GLN A 9 9.67 -29.64 -18.15
C GLN A 9 9.32 -30.02 -16.70
N LEU A 10 9.41 -29.05 -15.80
CA LEU A 10 8.97 -29.19 -14.42
C LEU A 10 7.43 -29.02 -14.36
N PHE A 11 6.73 -30.11 -14.08
CA PHE A 11 5.28 -30.09 -13.87
C PHE A 11 4.96 -29.94 -12.39
N VAL A 12 4.09 -29.00 -12.07
CA VAL A 12 3.56 -28.80 -10.71
C VAL A 12 2.06 -28.97 -10.75
N SER A 13 1.50 -29.80 -9.86
CA SER A 13 0.05 -29.94 -9.73
C SER A 13 -0.57 -28.67 -9.15
N GLU A 14 -1.87 -28.46 -9.34
CA GLU A 14 -2.59 -27.32 -8.75
C GLU A 14 -2.39 -27.23 -7.23
N SER A 15 -2.37 -28.38 -6.54
CA SER A 15 -2.05 -28.44 -5.11
C SER A 15 -0.62 -27.99 -4.80
N GLY A 16 0.34 -28.32 -5.66
CA GLY A 16 1.73 -27.88 -5.53
C GLY A 16 1.88 -26.38 -5.78
N ALA A 17 1.21 -25.85 -6.80
CA ALA A 17 1.24 -24.42 -7.14
C ALA A 17 0.66 -23.57 -5.99
N ASN A 18 -0.51 -23.96 -5.46
CA ASN A 18 -1.11 -23.30 -4.31
C ASN A 18 -0.21 -23.36 -3.06
N HIS A 19 0.50 -24.49 -2.86
CA HIS A 19 1.44 -24.61 -1.75
C HIS A 19 2.61 -23.62 -1.87
N LEU A 20 3.10 -23.39 -3.08
CA LEU A 20 4.19 -22.45 -3.35
C LEU A 20 3.74 -20.99 -3.22
N THR A 21 2.48 -20.67 -3.56
CA THR A 21 1.92 -19.32 -3.41
C THR A 21 1.64 -18.96 -1.94
N PHE A 22 1.11 -19.90 -1.15
CA PHE A 22 0.76 -19.66 0.25
C PHE A 22 1.92 -19.98 1.21
N ILE A 23 2.92 -19.09 1.26
CA ILE A 23 4.18 -19.26 2.04
C ILE A 23 4.04 -19.00 3.56
N SER A 24 2.92 -18.48 4.03
CA SER A 24 2.77 -18.04 5.43
C SER A 24 2.69 -19.20 6.43
N ARG A 25 3.46 -19.11 7.51
CA ARG A 25 3.53 -20.12 8.59
C ARG A 25 2.52 -19.90 9.73
N LYS A 26 1.80 -18.76 9.75
CA LYS A 26 0.85 -18.43 10.81
C LYS A 26 -0.31 -19.45 10.86
N PRO A 27 -0.79 -19.85 12.05
CA PRO A 27 -1.89 -20.83 12.15
C PRO A 27 -3.19 -20.34 11.49
N VAL A 28 -3.45 -19.02 11.51
CA VAL A 28 -4.58 -18.41 10.80
C VAL A 28 -4.46 -18.57 9.29
N ALA A 29 -3.26 -18.40 8.73
CA ALA A 29 -3.02 -18.55 7.30
C ALA A 29 -3.17 -20.01 6.84
N LYS A 30 -2.85 -20.99 7.70
CA LYS A 30 -3.11 -22.41 7.42
C LYS A 30 -4.60 -22.71 7.28
N ARG A 31 -5.45 -22.08 8.10
CA ARG A 31 -6.92 -22.22 8.00
C ARG A 31 -7.45 -21.61 6.71
N VAL A 32 -7.00 -20.40 6.39
CA VAL A 32 -7.37 -19.71 5.14
C VAL A 32 -6.92 -20.52 3.93
N ARG A 33 -5.69 -21.02 3.91
CA ARG A 33 -5.18 -21.89 2.85
C ARG A 33 -6.08 -23.10 2.64
N ARG A 34 -6.41 -23.82 3.72
CA ARG A 34 -7.28 -25.01 3.67
C ARG A 34 -8.67 -24.67 3.12
N TRP A 35 -9.26 -23.57 3.56
CA TRP A 35 -10.55 -23.11 3.07
C TRP A 35 -10.51 -22.73 1.59
N ILE A 36 -9.48 -21.98 1.16
CA ILE A 36 -9.31 -21.61 -0.25
C ILE A 36 -9.12 -22.86 -1.13
N THR A 37 -8.26 -23.79 -0.74
CA THR A 37 -7.98 -24.99 -1.56
C THR A 37 -9.12 -26.01 -1.54
N GLY A 38 -9.89 -26.07 -0.45
CA GLY A 38 -10.96 -27.07 -0.28
C GLY A 38 -12.31 -26.64 -0.81
N GLU A 39 -12.61 -25.33 -0.76
CA GLU A 39 -13.94 -24.80 -1.07
C GLU A 39 -13.87 -23.83 -2.25
N VAL A 40 -13.05 -22.79 -2.13
CA VAL A 40 -13.04 -21.65 -3.07
C VAL A 40 -12.51 -22.05 -4.45
N MET A 41 -11.28 -22.58 -4.53
CA MET A 41 -10.65 -22.95 -5.80
C MET A 41 -11.47 -24.01 -6.56
N PRO A 42 -11.92 -25.12 -5.94
CA PRO A 42 -12.74 -26.10 -6.64
C PRO A 42 -14.09 -25.55 -7.10
N GLN A 43 -14.65 -24.55 -6.40
CA GLN A 43 -15.90 -23.92 -6.83
C GLN A 43 -15.66 -23.00 -8.04
N ILE A 44 -14.60 -22.19 -8.02
CA ILE A 44 -14.23 -21.31 -9.15
C ILE A 44 -13.90 -22.14 -10.39
N SER A 45 -13.11 -23.21 -10.26
CA SER A 45 -12.76 -24.07 -11.40
C SER A 45 -13.99 -24.73 -12.03
N ARG A 46 -15.05 -25.02 -11.26
CA ARG A 46 -16.29 -25.63 -11.76
C ARG A 46 -17.32 -24.64 -12.28
N THR A 47 -17.45 -23.49 -11.64
CA THR A 47 -18.56 -22.54 -11.87
C THR A 47 -18.11 -21.21 -12.46
N GLY A 48 -16.81 -20.96 -12.55
CA GLY A 48 -16.22 -19.69 -12.99
C GLY A 48 -16.26 -18.59 -11.92
N ALA A 49 -16.89 -18.81 -10.78
CA ALA A 49 -17.02 -17.83 -9.70
C ALA A 49 -17.09 -18.48 -8.32
N TYR A 50 -16.80 -17.74 -7.25
CA TYR A 50 -17.08 -18.17 -5.89
C TYR A 50 -18.40 -17.56 -5.42
N ILE A 51 -19.39 -18.40 -5.15
CA ILE A 51 -20.70 -18.00 -4.62
C ILE A 51 -20.82 -18.60 -3.21
N PRO A 52 -20.54 -17.82 -2.15
CA PRO A 52 -20.74 -18.29 -0.78
C PRO A 52 -22.23 -18.59 -0.57
N GLY A 53 -22.58 -19.83 -0.20
CA GLY A 53 -23.96 -20.24 0.08
C GLY A 53 -24.56 -21.36 -0.78
N GLY A 54 -23.80 -21.94 -1.73
CA GLY A 54 -24.04 -23.30 -2.20
C GLY A 54 -25.36 -23.62 -2.94
N CYS A 55 -26.11 -22.65 -3.44
CA CYS A 55 -27.28 -22.91 -4.29
C CYS A 55 -26.92 -22.82 -5.79
N PRO A 56 -26.66 -23.96 -6.48
CA PRO A 56 -26.43 -24.00 -7.93
C PRO A 56 -27.75 -23.89 -8.71
N GLY A 57 -28.49 -22.80 -8.51
CA GLY A 57 -29.79 -22.57 -9.13
C GLY A 57 -30.33 -21.14 -9.00
N SER A 58 -29.82 -20.36 -8.06
CA SER A 58 -29.97 -18.91 -8.12
C SER A 58 -28.78 -18.39 -8.90
N ALA A 59 -28.94 -18.25 -10.22
CA ALA A 59 -28.18 -17.24 -10.93
C ALA A 59 -28.47 -15.93 -10.19
N VAL A 60 -27.57 -15.53 -9.28
CA VAL A 60 -27.42 -14.11 -8.98
C VAL A 60 -26.97 -13.57 -10.32
N GLN A 61 -27.96 -13.18 -11.12
CA GLN A 61 -27.75 -12.40 -12.31
C GLN A 61 -27.11 -11.14 -11.76
N LEU A 62 -25.77 -11.11 -11.80
CA LEU A 62 -24.98 -9.92 -11.62
C LEU A 62 -25.60 -8.96 -12.64
N THR A 63 -26.54 -8.15 -12.16
CA THR A 63 -27.23 -7.18 -12.99
C THR A 63 -26.20 -6.08 -13.09
N VAL A 64 -25.22 -6.31 -13.96
CA VAL A 64 -24.15 -5.38 -14.24
C VAL A 64 -24.86 -4.12 -14.66
N THR A 65 -24.86 -3.14 -13.75
CA THR A 65 -25.53 -1.86 -14.00
C THR A 65 -24.85 -1.22 -15.20
N SER A 66 -25.56 -0.40 -15.98
CA SER A 66 -24.96 0.30 -17.13
C SER A 66 -23.64 1.01 -16.79
N SER A 67 -23.56 1.61 -15.60
CA SER A 67 -22.34 2.21 -15.03
C SER A 67 -21.22 1.19 -14.81
N GLN A 68 -21.52 0.00 -14.28
CA GLN A 68 -20.52 -1.07 -14.10
C GLN A 68 -20.06 -1.64 -15.45
N MET A 69 -20.95 -1.72 -16.44
CA MET A 69 -20.62 -2.18 -17.80
C MET A 69 -19.70 -1.17 -18.51
N ASP A 70 -19.93 0.12 -18.30
CA ASP A 70 -19.06 1.20 -18.81
C ASP A 70 -17.68 1.16 -18.16
N LEU A 71 -17.62 0.95 -16.84
CA LEU A 71 -16.38 0.75 -16.11
C LEU A 71 -15.58 -0.46 -16.60
N LEU A 72 -16.24 -1.60 -16.86
CA LEU A 72 -15.59 -2.79 -17.43
C LEU A 72 -15.02 -2.53 -18.83
N ARG A 73 -15.71 -1.75 -19.65
CA ARG A 73 -15.20 -1.33 -20.98
C ARG A 73 -13.98 -0.43 -20.86
N ARG A 74 -13.95 0.48 -19.88
CA ARG A 74 -12.79 1.36 -19.60
C ARG A 74 -11.57 0.55 -19.14
N LEU A 75 -11.76 -0.44 -18.26
CA LEU A 75 -10.70 -1.32 -17.77
C LEU A 75 -10.25 -2.41 -18.76
N SER A 76 -10.99 -2.62 -19.86
CA SER A 76 -10.64 -3.63 -20.89
C SER A 76 -9.44 -3.22 -21.77
N ARG A 77 -8.97 -1.97 -21.67
CA ARG A 77 -7.71 -1.56 -22.30
C ARG A 77 -6.53 -2.11 -21.51
N PRO A 78 -5.56 -2.79 -22.13
CA PRO A 78 -4.37 -3.25 -21.44
C PRO A 78 -3.54 -2.04 -21.00
N GLY A 79 -3.49 -1.78 -19.70
CA GLY A 79 -2.73 -0.70 -19.10
C GLY A 79 -2.86 -0.70 -17.58
N PRO A 80 -1.89 -0.16 -16.83
CA PRO A 80 -2.01 0.00 -15.40
C PRO A 80 -3.01 1.13 -15.09
N HIS A 81 -4.19 0.75 -14.61
CA HIS A 81 -5.25 1.69 -14.24
C HIS A 81 -5.38 1.71 -12.72
N MET A 82 -5.44 2.89 -12.12
CA MET A 82 -5.82 3.06 -10.73
C MET A 82 -7.29 3.48 -10.66
N VAL A 83 -8.07 2.78 -9.84
CA VAL A 83 -9.50 3.06 -9.64
C VAL A 83 -9.68 3.67 -8.26
N PHE A 84 -10.10 4.94 -8.23
CA PHE A 84 -10.41 5.67 -7.00
C PHE A 84 -11.88 5.52 -6.67
N VAL A 85 -12.18 4.93 -5.50
CA VAL A 85 -13.54 4.74 -5.00
C VAL A 85 -13.71 5.58 -3.74
N MET A 86 -14.29 6.77 -3.89
CA MET A 86 -14.63 7.65 -2.77
C MET A 86 -16.11 7.48 -2.39
N PRO A 87 -16.48 7.49 -1.10
CA PRO A 87 -17.88 7.36 -0.68
C PRO A 87 -18.76 8.47 -1.26
N GLY A 88 -19.80 8.10 -2.01
CA GLY A 88 -20.75 9.05 -2.60
C GLY A 88 -20.30 9.71 -3.91
N GLN A 89 -19.15 9.32 -4.47
CA GLN A 89 -18.71 9.75 -5.80
C GLN A 89 -18.64 8.58 -6.78
N GLU A 90 -18.83 8.87 -8.07
CA GLU A 90 -18.62 7.86 -9.11
C GLU A 90 -17.13 7.46 -9.16
N PRO A 91 -16.83 6.17 -9.38
CA PRO A 91 -15.46 5.69 -9.45
C PRO A 91 -14.69 6.37 -10.58
N TYR A 92 -13.61 7.05 -10.21
CA TYR A 92 -12.69 7.70 -11.14
C TYR A 92 -11.57 6.72 -11.51
N ILE A 93 -11.23 6.65 -12.80
CA ILE A 93 -10.23 5.72 -13.34
C ILE A 93 -9.16 6.55 -14.04
N GLU A 94 -7.93 6.40 -13.59
CA GLU A 94 -6.77 7.08 -14.15
C GLU A 94 -5.74 6.04 -14.63
N GLU A 95 -5.13 6.29 -15.79
CA GLU A 95 -3.98 5.51 -16.25
C GLU A 95 -2.74 5.99 -15.48
N VAL A 96 -2.10 5.09 -14.75
CA VAL A 96 -1.02 5.42 -13.82
C VAL A 96 0.12 4.42 -14.02
N ASP A 97 1.34 4.89 -14.28
CA ASP A 97 2.53 4.02 -14.24
C ASP A 97 2.79 3.56 -12.79
N PRO A 98 2.73 2.25 -12.47
CA PRO A 98 2.86 1.76 -11.10
C PRO A 98 4.21 2.12 -10.46
N HIS A 99 5.28 2.20 -11.26
CA HIS A 99 6.60 2.55 -10.75
C HIS A 99 6.69 4.02 -10.39
N GLN A 100 6.18 4.90 -11.25
CA GLN A 100 6.09 6.33 -10.96
C GLN A 100 5.18 6.60 -9.76
N PHE A 101 4.04 5.91 -9.63
CA PHE A 101 3.12 6.06 -8.51
C PHE A 101 3.73 5.67 -7.16
N ILE A 102 4.40 4.51 -7.09
CA ILE A 102 5.06 4.08 -5.85
C ILE A 102 6.14 5.09 -5.45
N ARG A 103 6.92 5.59 -6.42
CA ARG A 103 7.93 6.63 -6.17
C ARG A 103 7.31 7.94 -5.70
N ASP A 104 6.20 8.35 -6.28
CA ASP A 104 5.50 9.57 -5.89
C ASP A 104 4.89 9.40 -4.50
N LEU A 105 4.33 8.24 -4.16
CA LEU A 105 3.81 7.95 -2.83
C LEU A 105 4.93 8.01 -1.77
N ASP A 106 6.06 7.36 -2.03
CA ASP A 106 7.24 7.42 -1.15
C ASP A 106 7.71 8.87 -0.96
N ARG A 107 7.71 9.67 -2.03
CA ARG A 107 8.08 11.08 -1.98
C ARG A 107 7.11 11.91 -1.14
N HIS A 108 5.81 11.73 -1.31
CA HIS A 108 4.80 12.46 -0.54
C HIS A 108 4.83 12.07 0.95
N ASP A 109 5.09 10.80 1.28
CA ASP A 109 5.26 10.36 2.66
C ASP A 109 6.48 11.01 3.32
N VAL A 110 7.60 11.11 2.58
CA VAL A 110 8.81 11.80 3.03
C VAL A 110 8.57 13.30 3.19
N GLU A 111 7.88 13.95 2.24
CA GLU A 111 7.51 15.36 2.32
C GLU A 111 6.56 15.62 3.51
N GLY A 112 5.59 14.74 3.75
CA GLY A 112 4.71 14.79 4.92
C GLY A 112 5.47 14.71 6.25
N LEU A 113 6.45 13.79 6.34
CA LEU A 113 7.31 13.66 7.51
C LEU A 113 8.15 14.92 7.76
N VAL A 114 8.72 15.49 6.69
CA VAL A 114 9.47 16.76 6.72
C VAL A 114 8.61 17.90 7.24
N HIS A 115 7.37 18.04 6.72
CA HIS A 115 6.44 19.06 7.18
C HIS A 115 6.06 18.90 8.66
N ALA A 116 5.79 17.67 9.10
CA ALA A 116 5.51 17.39 10.51
C ALA A 116 6.70 17.78 11.40
N MET A 117 7.92 17.45 10.99
CA MET A 117 9.14 17.79 11.75
C MET A 117 9.35 19.30 11.86
N ASN A 118 9.10 20.04 10.77
CA ASN A 118 9.19 21.51 10.77
C ASN A 118 8.13 22.15 11.68
N LEU A 119 6.91 21.60 11.71
CA LEU A 119 5.85 22.05 12.62
C LEU A 119 6.26 21.83 14.09
N ILE A 120 6.76 20.64 14.41
CA ILE A 120 7.24 20.30 15.77
C ILE A 120 8.35 21.26 16.19
N GLY A 121 9.34 21.49 15.33
CA GLY A 121 10.43 22.45 15.60
C GLY A 121 9.93 23.89 15.80
N SER A 122 8.95 24.33 15.01
CA SER A 122 8.35 25.66 15.14
C SER A 122 7.61 25.83 16.48
N VAL A 123 6.76 24.87 16.85
CA VAL A 123 6.04 24.87 18.13
C VAL A 123 7.02 24.83 19.31
N TRP A 124 8.04 23.98 19.23
CA TRP A 124 9.09 23.90 20.25
C TRP A 124 9.81 25.23 20.43
N SER A 125 10.18 25.92 19.33
CA SER A 125 10.79 27.25 19.40
C SER A 125 9.92 28.28 20.09
N VAL A 126 8.60 28.24 19.85
CA VAL A 126 7.63 29.11 20.53
C VAL A 126 7.55 28.80 22.02
N CYS A 127 7.49 27.52 22.40
CA CYS A 127 7.51 27.11 23.82
C CYS A 127 8.78 27.59 24.52
N CYS A 128 9.95 27.36 23.94
CA CYS A 128 11.23 27.81 24.51
C CYS A 128 11.31 29.34 24.64
N LYS A 129 10.71 30.11 23.72
CA LYS A 129 10.63 31.59 23.82
C LYS A 129 9.71 32.04 24.95
N ILE A 130 8.56 31.38 25.13
CA ILE A 130 7.62 31.69 26.21
C ILE A 130 8.23 31.33 27.57
N ASP A 131 8.86 30.14 27.68
CA ASP A 131 9.57 29.71 28.89
C ASP A 131 10.76 30.64 29.21
N GLY A 132 11.52 31.08 28.20
CA GLY A 132 12.62 32.03 28.39
C GLY A 132 12.18 33.42 28.84
N ALA A 133 10.94 33.82 28.52
CA ALA A 133 10.37 35.09 28.90
C ALA A 133 9.62 35.06 30.25
N MET A 134 9.20 33.89 30.73
CA MET A 134 8.23 33.75 31.82
C MET A 134 8.67 32.77 32.93
N TYR A 135 9.93 32.87 33.39
CA TYR A 135 10.61 32.03 34.39
C TYR A 135 11.31 30.78 33.83
N CYS A 136 12.64 30.67 34.05
CA CYS A 136 13.46 29.51 33.73
C CYS A 136 12.82 28.18 34.17
N SER A 137 12.12 27.50 33.25
CA SER A 137 11.49 26.21 33.54
C SER A 137 12.56 25.16 33.85
N ALA A 138 12.48 24.59 35.06
CA ALA A 138 13.36 23.50 35.52
C ALA A 138 13.32 22.27 34.58
N VAL A 139 12.26 22.12 33.80
CA VAL A 139 12.07 21.03 32.84
C VAL A 139 12.96 21.18 31.61
N LEU A 140 13.10 22.38 31.05
CA LEU A 140 14.01 22.63 29.91
C LEU A 140 15.49 22.53 30.34
N GLN A 141 15.78 22.90 31.58
CA GLN A 141 17.13 22.76 32.16
C GLN A 141 17.45 21.33 32.61
N SER A 142 16.44 20.46 32.74
CA SER A 142 16.63 19.06 33.09
C SER A 142 17.38 18.31 31.99
N GLY A 143 18.01 17.18 32.34
CA GLY A 143 18.67 16.31 31.36
C GLY A 143 17.72 15.83 30.26
N ILE A 144 16.44 15.63 30.58
CA ILE A 144 15.40 15.20 29.64
C ILE A 144 15.03 16.34 28.68
N GLY A 145 14.95 17.58 29.18
CA GLY A 145 14.66 18.75 28.36
C GLY A 145 15.77 19.01 27.32
N ARG A 146 17.04 18.88 27.72
CA ARG A 146 18.18 18.98 26.79
C ARG A 146 18.18 17.88 25.75
N GLN A 147 17.88 16.65 26.15
CA GLN A 147 17.79 15.52 25.22
C GLN A 147 16.67 15.70 24.20
N LEU A 148 15.53 16.26 24.62
CA LEU A 148 14.42 16.58 23.73
C LEU A 148 14.77 17.72 22.76
N ASP A 149 15.44 18.77 23.23
CA ASP A 149 15.92 19.88 22.39
C ASP A 149 16.90 19.40 21.31
N ASP A 150 17.89 18.57 21.69
CA ASP A 150 18.84 17.98 20.75
C ASP A 150 18.13 17.07 19.73
N ALA A 151 17.17 16.26 20.17
CA ALA A 151 16.41 15.39 19.26
C ALA A 151 15.59 16.18 18.24
N ILE A 152 14.93 17.26 18.66
CA ILE A 152 14.16 18.13 17.76
C ILE A 152 15.08 18.85 16.79
N ARG A 153 16.24 19.35 17.24
CA ARG A 153 17.24 19.99 16.39
C ARG A 153 17.78 19.04 15.32
N ILE A 154 18.18 17.83 15.72
CA ILE A 154 18.64 16.78 14.78
C ILE A 154 17.54 16.45 13.77
N GLY A 155 16.29 16.32 14.22
CA GLY A 155 15.15 16.05 13.34
C GLY A 155 14.94 17.14 12.29
N VAL A 156 14.99 18.42 12.69
CA VAL A 156 14.84 19.58 11.79
C VAL A 156 16.03 19.72 10.82
N ASP A 157 17.24 19.41 11.25
CA ASP A 157 18.41 19.44 10.35
C ASP A 157 18.39 18.28 9.34
N LEU A 158 17.91 17.11 9.75
CA LEU A 158 17.67 15.98 8.86
C LEU A 158 16.61 16.33 7.81
N SER A 159 15.50 16.96 8.22
CA SER A 159 14.42 17.34 7.29
C SER A 159 14.89 18.32 6.22
N ARG A 160 15.79 19.25 6.57
CA ARG A 160 16.41 20.19 5.63
C ARG A 160 17.34 19.52 4.62
N SER A 161 18.02 18.45 5.05
CA SER A 161 18.97 17.71 4.20
C SER A 161 18.27 16.77 3.23
N VAL A 162 17.08 16.25 3.58
CA VAL A 162 16.27 15.35 2.75
C VAL A 162 15.65 16.06 1.54
N ILE A 163 15.36 17.37 1.62
CA ILE A 163 14.75 18.14 0.52
C ILE A 163 15.78 18.58 -0.54
N VAL A 164 17.09 18.40 -0.32
CA VAL A 164 18.08 18.82 -1.34
C VAL A 164 17.89 17.93 -2.57
N PRO A 165 17.45 18.47 -3.71
CA PRO A 165 17.30 17.66 -4.91
C PRO A 165 18.69 17.14 -5.28
N THR A 166 18.81 15.82 -5.40
CA THR A 166 19.97 15.21 -6.04
C THR A 166 20.13 15.85 -7.41
N ARG A 167 21.09 16.77 -7.52
CA ARG A 167 21.49 17.41 -8.77
C ARG A 167 22.05 16.31 -9.65
N GLU A 168 21.20 15.69 -10.46
CA GLU A 168 21.64 14.76 -11.52
C GLU A 168 22.65 15.52 -12.38
N LYS A 169 23.91 15.07 -12.30
CA LYS A 169 24.96 15.54 -13.19
C LYS A 169 24.65 14.96 -14.57
N SER A 170 24.44 15.87 -15.53
CA SER A 170 24.46 15.62 -16.97
C SER A 170 25.79 15.01 -17.42
#